data_AF-A0A1Z8A336-F1
#
_entry.id   AF-A0A1Z8A336-F1
#
_cell.length_a   1.000
_cell.length_b   1.000
_cell.length_c   1.000
_cell.angle_alpha   90.00
_cell.angle_beta   90.00
_cell.angle_gamma   90.00
#
_symmetry.space_group_name_H-M   'P 1'
#
loop_
_entity.id
_entity.type
_entity.pdbx_description
1 polymer ?
#
loop_
_entity_poly.entity_id
_entity_poly.type
_entity_poly.pdbx_seq_one_letter_code
_entity_poly.pdbx_strand_id
1 'polypeptide(L)'
;MNRELEESTGREIRELARNYADGHFNKGEYRLRRREMLLRCMQLDNEDTQDMPAYDPKQAVIAQREKTLFWWRMAGMASIALIGVMVFLLYKIS
;
A
#
# COMPACT_ATOMS: atom_id res chain seq x y z
N MET A 1 6.76 -5.72 -23.55
CA MET A 1 7.88 -5.43 -22.63
C MET A 1 9.20 -5.99 -23.16
N ASN A 2 10.20 -5.15 -23.40
CA ASN A 2 11.51 -5.60 -23.90
C ASN A 2 12.34 -6.11 -22.70
N ARG A 3 12.37 -7.44 -22.50
CA ARG A 3 12.92 -8.10 -21.30
C ARG A 3 14.35 -7.66 -20.95
N GLU A 4 15.16 -7.36 -21.96
CA GLU A 4 16.53 -6.86 -21.79
C GLU A 4 16.59 -5.47 -21.13
N LEU A 5 15.60 -4.60 -21.42
CA LEU A 5 15.50 -3.26 -20.83
C LEU A 5 15.12 -3.33 -19.35
N GLU A 6 14.23 -4.25 -18.98
CA GLU A 6 13.90 -4.47 -17.56
C GLU A 6 15.06 -5.05 -16.77
N GLU A 7 15.75 -6.04 -17.34
CA GLU A 7 16.90 -6.68 -16.68
C GLU A 7 18.08 -5.70 -16.51
N SER A 8 18.32 -4.81 -17.49
CA SER A 8 19.32 -3.75 -17.38
C SER A 8 18.91 -2.68 -16.36
N THR A 9 17.68 -2.15 -16.45
CA THR A 9 17.18 -1.15 -15.48
C THR A 9 17.16 -1.71 -14.06
N GLY A 10 16.80 -2.98 -13.88
CA GLY A 10 16.82 -3.65 -12.59
C GLY A 10 18.23 -3.76 -11.98
N ARG A 11 19.28 -3.93 -12.81
CA ARG A 11 20.68 -3.89 -12.36
C ARG A 11 21.07 -2.47 -11.92
N GLU A 12 20.75 -1.46 -12.73
CA GLU A 12 21.04 -0.06 -12.42
C GLU A 12 20.39 0.41 -11.11
N ILE A 13 19.14 0.02 -10.87
CA ILE A 13 18.43 0.38 -9.62
C ILE A 13 19.07 -0.29 -8.40
N ARG A 14 19.54 -1.54 -8.53
CA ARG A 14 20.25 -2.23 -7.43
C ARG A 14 21.57 -1.53 -7.11
N GLU A 15 22.32 -1.11 -8.13
CA GLU A 15 23.55 -0.33 -7.95
C GLU A 15 23.27 1.03 -7.32
N LEU A 16 22.22 1.73 -7.78
CA LEU A 16 21.78 2.99 -7.19
C LEU A 16 21.43 2.82 -5.70
N ALA A 17 20.78 1.71 -5.32
CA ALA A 17 20.45 1.43 -3.93
C ALA A 17 21.69 1.14 -3.06
N ARG A 18 22.70 0.44 -3.59
CA ARG A 18 23.98 0.24 -2.90
C ARG A 18 24.70 1.57 -2.68
N ASN A 19 24.83 2.38 -3.73
CA ASN A 19 25.48 3.68 -3.63
C ASN A 19 24.79 4.62 -2.62
N TYR A 20 23.46 4.53 -2.50
CA TYR A 20 22.72 5.25 -1.46
C TYR A 20 23.04 4.73 -0.05
N ALA A 21 23.08 3.41 0.14
CA ALA A 21 23.43 2.80 1.41
C ALA A 21 24.86 3.13 1.85
N ASP A 22 25.77 3.22 0.88
CA ASP A 22 27.18 3.61 1.07
C ASP A 22 27.35 5.13 1.28
N GLY A 23 26.26 5.91 1.22
CA GLY A 23 26.24 7.33 1.56
C GLY A 23 26.73 8.28 0.47
N HIS A 24 26.84 7.81 -0.80
CA HIS A 24 27.32 8.64 -1.91
C HIS A 24 26.41 9.84 -2.23
N PHE A 25 25.14 9.81 -1.83
CA PHE A 25 24.18 10.90 -2.05
C PHE A 25 23.01 10.84 -1.06
N ASN A 26 22.24 11.94 -1.01
CA ASN A 26 21.11 12.09 -0.10
C ASN A 26 19.83 11.37 -0.59
N LYS A 27 18.86 11.22 0.30
CA LYS A 27 17.57 10.55 0.01
C LYS A 27 16.75 11.25 -1.09
N GLY A 28 16.93 12.55 -1.29
CA GLY A 28 16.24 13.30 -2.34
C GLY A 28 16.75 12.91 -3.72
N GLU A 29 18.06 12.90 -3.86
CA GLU A 29 18.76 12.53 -5.09
C GLU A 29 18.56 11.05 -5.45
N TYR A 30 18.57 10.15 -4.46
CA TYR A 30 18.18 8.75 -4.65
C TYR A 30 16.78 8.63 -5.28
N ARG A 31 15.80 9.35 -4.72
CA ARG A 31 14.41 9.30 -5.19
C ARG A 31 14.28 9.86 -6.61
N LEU A 32 15.01 10.90 -6.94
CA LEU A 32 14.99 11.53 -8.26
C LEU A 32 15.59 10.60 -9.33
N ARG A 33 16.80 10.08 -9.08
CA ARG A 33 17.48 9.15 -10.01
C ARG A 33 16.70 7.85 -10.20
N ARG A 34 16.12 7.29 -9.13
CA ARG A 34 15.26 6.10 -9.20
C ARG A 34 14.01 6.36 -10.05
N ARG A 35 13.40 7.55 -9.92
CA ARG A 35 12.22 7.93 -10.70
C ARG A 35 12.57 8.04 -12.19
N GLU A 36 13.70 8.65 -12.53
CA GLU A 36 14.16 8.77 -13.93
C GLU A 36 14.38 7.40 -14.57
N MET A 37 15.03 6.46 -13.87
CA MET A 37 15.24 5.10 -14.36
C MET A 37 13.92 4.35 -14.60
N LEU A 38 12.96 4.46 -13.67
CA LEU A 38 11.65 3.81 -13.81
C LEU A 38 10.80 4.43 -14.93
N LEU A 39 10.92 5.75 -15.15
CA LEU A 39 10.23 6.43 -16.26
C LEU A 39 10.66 5.91 -17.63
N ARG A 40 11.94 5.50 -17.80
CA ARG A 40 12.41 4.88 -19.04
C ARG A 40 11.70 3.55 -19.34
N CYS A 41 11.32 2.80 -18.31
CA CYS A 41 10.53 1.58 -18.48
C CYS A 41 9.06 1.90 -18.83
N MET A 42 8.48 2.95 -18.23
CA MET A 42 7.06 3.31 -18.45
C MET A 42 6.80 3.98 -19.81
N GLN A 43 7.79 4.66 -20.41
CA GLN A 43 7.62 5.29 -21.73
C GLN A 43 7.29 4.28 -22.86
N LEU A 44 7.53 2.99 -22.64
CA LEU A 44 7.20 1.91 -23.57
C LEU A 44 5.81 1.26 -23.33
N ASP A 45 5.16 1.52 -22.20
CA ASP A 45 3.96 0.80 -21.73
C ASP A 45 2.69 1.68 -21.71
N ASN A 46 2.76 2.90 -22.22
CA ASN A 46 1.59 3.80 -22.28
C ASN A 46 0.42 3.26 -23.11
N GLU A 47 0.61 2.21 -23.91
CA GLU A 47 -0.45 1.57 -24.68
C GLU A 47 -1.32 0.62 -23.85
N ASP A 48 -0.81 0.04 -22.75
CA ASP A 48 -1.52 -1.06 -22.02
C ASP A 48 -2.37 -0.55 -20.83
N THR A 49 -2.15 0.68 -20.38
CA THR A 49 -2.92 1.31 -19.28
C THR A 49 -4.17 2.08 -19.74
N GLN A 50 -4.53 2.03 -21.02
CA GLN A 50 -5.65 2.82 -21.55
C GLN A 50 -7.02 2.41 -20.96
N ASP A 51 -7.18 1.16 -20.54
CA ASP A 51 -8.43 0.61 -19.99
C ASP A 51 -8.51 0.64 -18.46
N MET A 52 -7.45 1.09 -17.75
CA MET A 52 -7.48 1.13 -16.29
C MET A 52 -8.26 2.35 -15.82
N PRO A 53 -9.30 2.20 -14.95
CA PRO A 53 -10.03 3.34 -14.44
C PRO A 53 -9.09 4.27 -13.70
N ALA A 54 -9.24 5.58 -13.92
CA ALA A 54 -8.40 6.59 -13.30
C ALA A 54 -8.40 6.42 -11.77
N TYR A 55 -7.21 6.29 -11.18
CA TYR A 55 -7.06 6.18 -9.74
C TYR A 55 -7.57 7.45 -9.05
N ASP A 56 -8.70 7.36 -8.34
CA ASP A 56 -9.22 8.44 -7.50
C ASP A 56 -8.77 8.22 -6.04
N PRO A 57 -7.80 9.01 -5.53
CA PRO A 57 -7.32 8.87 -4.16
C PRO A 57 -8.44 9.12 -3.12
N LYS A 58 -9.47 9.91 -3.47
CA LYS A 58 -10.59 10.17 -2.55
C LYS A 58 -11.45 8.92 -2.36
N GLN A 59 -11.71 8.18 -3.43
CA GLN A 59 -12.48 6.93 -3.37
C GLN A 59 -11.74 5.84 -2.58
N ALA A 60 -10.41 5.73 -2.77
CA ALA A 60 -9.60 4.77 -2.03
C ALA A 60 -9.67 5.02 -0.50
N VAL A 61 -9.60 6.29 -0.09
CA VAL A 61 -9.71 6.69 1.33
C VAL A 61 -11.10 6.40 1.89
N ILE A 62 -12.16 6.66 1.12
CA ILE A 62 -13.55 6.35 1.55
C ILE A 62 -13.73 4.84 1.74
N ALA A 63 -13.30 4.02 0.78
CA ALA A 63 -13.39 2.57 0.87
C ALA A 63 -12.60 2.00 2.06
N GLN A 64 -11.44 2.57 2.37
CA GLN A 64 -10.67 2.17 3.55
C GLN A 64 -11.39 2.56 4.85
N ARG A 65 -11.95 3.78 4.90
CA ARG A 65 -12.71 4.27 6.07
C ARG A 65 -13.93 3.40 6.34
N GLU A 66 -14.69 3.02 5.33
CA GLU A 66 -15.86 2.14 5.47
C GLU A 66 -15.49 0.77 6.04
N LYS A 67 -14.40 0.16 5.55
CA LYS A 67 -13.88 -1.11 6.11
C LYS A 67 -13.52 -0.96 7.58
N THR A 68 -12.82 0.11 7.96
CA THR A 68 -12.46 0.32 9.37
C THR A 68 -13.71 0.50 10.25
N LEU A 69 -14.69 1.28 9.80
CA LEU A 69 -15.94 1.50 10.53
C LEU A 69 -16.74 0.21 10.71
N PHE A 70 -16.79 -0.65 9.68
CA PHE A 70 -17.43 -1.95 9.78
C PHE A 70 -16.81 -2.80 10.89
N TRP A 71 -15.48 -2.91 10.94
CA TRP A 71 -14.78 -3.67 11.98
C TRP A 71 -15.02 -3.10 13.39
N TRP A 72 -15.05 -1.78 13.55
CA TRP A 72 -15.39 -1.15 14.82
C TRP A 72 -16.81 -1.47 15.27
N ARG A 73 -17.79 -1.51 14.36
CA ARG A 73 -19.18 -1.88 14.69
C ARG A 73 -19.27 -3.35 15.11
N MET A 74 -18.57 -4.25 14.42
CA MET A 74 -18.52 -5.67 14.78
C MET A 74 -17.89 -5.88 16.16
N ALA A 75 -16.77 -5.21 16.44
CA ALA A 75 -16.12 -5.27 17.75
C ALA A 75 -17.03 -4.74 18.88
N GLY A 76 -17.71 -3.61 18.64
CA GLY A 76 -18.67 -3.04 19.58
C GLY A 76 -19.82 -4.00 19.90
N MET A 77 -20.46 -4.57 18.89
CA MET A 77 -21.55 -5.54 19.07
C MET A 77 -21.10 -6.79 19.84
N ALA A 78 -19.92 -7.34 19.52
CA ALA A 78 -19.38 -8.48 20.23
C ALA A 78 -19.12 -8.17 21.71
N SER A 79 -18.60 -6.97 22.02
CA SER A 79 -18.35 -6.55 23.40
C SER A 79 -19.64 -6.42 24.22
N ILE A 80 -20.69 -5.83 23.64
CA ILE A 80 -21.99 -5.67 24.30
C ILE A 80 -22.63 -7.04 24.56
N ALA A 81 -22.56 -7.96 23.58
CA ALA A 81 -23.07 -9.31 23.74
C ALA A 81 -22.34 -10.07 24.86
N LEU A 82 -21.01 -9.98 24.93
CA LEU A 82 -20.22 -10.61 26.00
C LEU A 82 -20.57 -10.06 27.38
N ILE A 83 -20.70 -8.74 27.51
CA ILE A 83 -21.12 -8.10 28.77
C ILE A 83 -22.52 -8.59 29.16
N GLY A 84 -23.46 -8.62 28.21
CA GLY A 84 -24.82 -9.13 28.45
C GLY A 84 -24.84 -10.58 28.95
N VAL A 85 -24.04 -11.45 28.34
CA VAL A 85 -23.89 -12.85 28.79
C VAL A 85 -23.28 -12.92 30.19
N MET A 86 -22.23 -12.15 30.47
CA MET A 86 -21.62 -12.13 31.81
C MET A 86 -22.60 -11.66 32.89
N VAL A 87 -23.37 -10.60 32.63
CA VAL A 87 -24.39 -10.10 33.57
C VAL A 87 -25.48 -11.15 33.78
N PHE A 88 -25.94 -11.82 32.71
CA PHE A 88 -26.94 -12.89 32.83
C PHE A 88 -26.44 -14.07 33.66
N LEU A 89 -25.18 -14.49 33.46
CA LEU A 89 -24.57 -15.56 34.25
C LEU A 89 -24.42 -15.17 35.72
N LEU A 90 -23.99 -13.94 36.01
CA LEU A 90 -23.91 -13.43 37.39
C LEU A 90 -25.28 -13.39 38.07
N TYR A 91 -26.33 -12.95 37.37
CA TYR A 91 -27.70 -12.95 37.90
C TYR A 91 -28.22 -14.37 38.20
N LYS A 92 -27.81 -15.37 37.40
CA LYS A 92 -28.20 -16.77 37.58
C LYS A 92 -27.46 -17.48 38.72
N ILE A 93 -26.24 -17.02 39.04
CA ILE A 93 -25.39 -17.61 40.09
C ILE A 93 -25.65 -16.94 41.46
N SER A 94 -26.06 -15.67 41.46
CA SER A 94 -26.49 -14.94 42.66
C SER A 94 -27.89 -15.34 43.11
#